data_AF-A0A0D2CF05-F1
#
_entry.id   AF-A0A0D2CF05-F1
#
_cell.length_a   1.000
_cell.length_b   1.000
_cell.length_c   1.000
_cell.angle_alpha   90.00
_cell.angle_beta   90.00
_cell.angle_gamma   90.00
#
_symmetry.space_group_name_H-M   'P 1'
#
loop_
_entity.id
_entity.type
_entity.pdbx_description
1 polymer ?
#
loop_
_entity_poly.entity_id
_entity_poly.type
_entity_poly.pdbx_seq_one_letter_code
_entity_poly.pdbx_strand_id
1 'polypeptide(L)'
;MSFKSDGPKTRPERVKPPPGPTPTPPTWSTKAPSRRSSTSSTSSARSFHSALSGRFSPTSETRMVSASNELKAQANTLFARADYVSAISTYDRAMAELPRYLDYEMAVLRSNIAACHLKLEQWKDAVEACEAGLEGLEREMPTKRKTKTKSTTTSKSRSKTKKENPKERGGPGNNVGGKVNSDTESESDEEAESELLDQQNKDDKVVELPSSLDEEDEAKTLAALSLSDARRADITRIRVKLLLRRARSRCKMPEVSTFASLASPSAPPNLDPTSSKTSSGTSSTWSTLSAALEDYTLLHATPAYWAALPSSDRKTVQVALVDLPPRIEAAKQREVSEMMGKLKDLGNTVLKPFGLSTDMFKVSQGEGGGYSLSFDGGGKGSSPEDSGGGRVNRDD
;
A
#
# COMPACT_ATOMS: atom_id res chain seq x y z
N MET A 1 -63.75 -33.62 25.91
CA MET A 1 -64.76 -34.50 25.28
C MET A 1 -65.16 -33.88 23.96
N SER A 2 -65.28 -34.73 22.94
CA SER A 2 -65.64 -34.42 21.54
C SER A 2 -67.14 -34.07 21.42
N PHE A 3 -67.61 -33.89 20.16
CA PHE A 3 -68.98 -33.62 19.64
C PHE A 3 -69.22 -32.14 19.27
N LYS A 4 -69.02 -31.70 18.02
CA LYS A 4 -69.70 -31.96 16.72
C LYS A 4 -70.98 -31.13 16.50
N SER A 5 -70.92 -30.37 15.39
CA SER A 5 -71.96 -29.92 14.43
C SER A 5 -73.10 -29.01 14.95
N ASP A 6 -73.66 -28.03 14.23
CA ASP A 6 -73.87 -27.86 12.80
C ASP A 6 -73.84 -26.37 12.39
N GLY A 7 -73.16 -26.06 11.28
CA GLY A 7 -73.24 -24.77 10.59
C GLY A 7 -73.92 -24.93 9.23
N PRO A 8 -74.80 -24.01 8.79
CA PRO A 8 -75.47 -24.13 7.50
C PRO A 8 -74.52 -23.86 6.34
N LYS A 9 -74.46 -24.84 5.43
CA LYS A 9 -73.74 -24.86 4.16
C LYS A 9 -74.55 -24.15 3.08
N THR A 10 -74.05 -23.04 2.53
CA THR A 10 -74.29 -22.68 1.12
C THR A 10 -73.12 -21.86 0.59
N ARG A 11 -72.33 -22.49 -0.28
CA ARG A 11 -71.24 -21.92 -1.07
C ARG A 11 -71.82 -21.43 -2.40
N PRO A 12 -71.74 -20.15 -2.77
CA PRO A 12 -72.12 -19.72 -4.10
C PRO A 12 -71.13 -20.22 -5.15
N GLU A 13 -71.68 -20.67 -6.26
CA GLU A 13 -71.03 -21.40 -7.35
C GLU A 13 -70.09 -20.51 -8.18
N ARG A 14 -69.03 -21.12 -8.72
CA ARG A 14 -68.02 -20.50 -9.57
C ARG A 14 -68.56 -20.33 -10.98
N VAL A 15 -68.81 -19.09 -11.40
CA VAL A 15 -69.19 -18.76 -12.78
C VAL A 15 -68.05 -19.13 -13.74
N LYS A 16 -68.34 -19.99 -14.72
CA LYS A 16 -67.45 -20.36 -15.83
C LYS A 16 -67.54 -19.29 -16.95
N PRO A 17 -66.42 -18.82 -17.51
CA PRO A 17 -66.44 -17.98 -18.71
C PRO A 17 -66.66 -18.81 -20.01
N PRO A 18 -67.22 -18.20 -21.08
CA PRO A 18 -67.57 -18.88 -22.33
C PRO A 18 -66.34 -19.24 -23.21
N PRO A 19 -66.45 -20.23 -24.12
CA PRO A 19 -65.35 -20.69 -24.95
C PRO A 19 -65.20 -19.87 -26.26
N GLY A 20 -63.96 -19.58 -26.65
CA GLY A 20 -63.58 -18.95 -27.91
C GLY A 20 -62.18 -19.40 -28.38
N PRO A 21 -61.85 -19.26 -29.68
CA PRO A 21 -61.37 -20.36 -30.52
C PRO A 21 -59.85 -20.64 -30.52
N THR A 22 -59.54 -21.86 -30.97
CA THR A 22 -58.25 -22.56 -31.06
C THR A 22 -57.14 -21.88 -31.89
N PRO A 23 -55.85 -22.11 -31.57
CA PRO A 23 -54.71 -21.58 -32.31
C PRO A 23 -54.40 -22.38 -33.59
N THR A 24 -54.15 -21.68 -34.70
CA THR A 24 -53.60 -22.24 -35.95
C THR A 24 -52.06 -22.16 -35.96
N PRO A 25 -51.34 -23.14 -36.55
CA PRO A 25 -49.87 -23.17 -36.63
C PRO A 25 -49.28 -22.27 -37.74
N PRO A 26 -47.97 -21.96 -37.72
CA PRO A 26 -47.40 -20.88 -38.52
C PRO A 26 -47.16 -21.28 -39.98
N THR A 27 -47.65 -20.45 -40.90
CA THR A 27 -47.32 -20.51 -42.33
C THR A 27 -46.08 -19.65 -42.59
N TRP A 28 -45.00 -20.26 -43.08
CA TRP A 28 -43.88 -19.56 -43.69
C TRP A 28 -44.30 -19.07 -45.10
N SER A 29 -44.17 -17.78 -45.40
CA SER A 29 -43.92 -17.27 -46.76
C SER A 29 -43.88 -15.74 -46.88
N THR A 30 -42.69 -15.26 -47.25
CA THR A 30 -42.36 -14.24 -48.27
C THR A 30 -43.07 -12.88 -48.40
N LYS A 31 -42.21 -11.83 -48.35
CA LYS A 31 -42.14 -10.57 -49.14
C LYS A 31 -42.96 -9.32 -48.68
N ALA A 32 -42.21 -8.38 -48.07
CA ALA A 32 -42.05 -6.92 -48.35
C ALA A 32 -43.29 -5.98 -48.43
N PRO A 33 -43.20 -4.65 -48.09
CA PRO A 33 -42.02 -3.79 -48.23
C PRO A 33 -41.66 -2.86 -47.05
N SER A 34 -40.41 -2.42 -47.16
CA SER A 34 -39.69 -1.40 -46.40
C SER A 34 -40.48 -0.09 -46.23
N ARG A 35 -40.67 0.32 -44.97
CA ARG A 35 -40.64 1.73 -44.56
C ARG A 35 -39.49 1.91 -43.59
N ARG A 36 -38.38 2.45 -44.13
CA ARG A 36 -37.23 2.96 -43.37
C ARG A 36 -37.70 4.06 -42.42
N SER A 37 -37.72 3.77 -41.13
CA SER A 37 -37.46 4.76 -40.08
C SER A 37 -36.08 4.45 -39.53
N SER A 38 -35.05 5.03 -40.16
CA SER A 38 -33.67 4.97 -39.72
C SER A 38 -33.45 5.99 -38.61
N THR A 39 -33.84 5.63 -37.39
CA THR A 39 -33.34 6.27 -36.17
C THR A 39 -32.42 5.29 -35.46
N SER A 40 -31.14 5.33 -35.87
CA SER A 40 -29.94 5.05 -35.07
C SER A 40 -30.10 4.15 -33.84
N SER A 41 -29.96 2.84 -34.02
CA SER A 41 -29.77 1.85 -32.94
C SER A 41 -28.32 1.81 -32.45
N THR A 42 -27.74 2.96 -32.10
CA THR A 42 -26.37 3.03 -31.53
C THR A 42 -26.35 2.67 -30.04
N SER A 43 -27.53 2.56 -29.41
CA SER A 43 -27.68 2.19 -28.00
C SER A 43 -27.35 0.70 -27.74
N SER A 44 -27.71 -0.20 -28.66
CA SER A 44 -27.54 -1.63 -28.47
C SER A 44 -26.07 -2.08 -28.49
N ALA A 45 -25.24 -1.48 -29.35
CA ALA A 45 -23.81 -1.84 -29.43
C ALA A 45 -23.01 -1.40 -28.19
N ARG A 46 -23.32 -0.22 -27.63
CA ARG A 46 -22.69 0.27 -26.38
C ARG A 46 -23.13 -0.55 -25.16
N SER A 47 -24.39 -0.99 -25.13
CA SER A 47 -24.93 -1.81 -24.05
C SER A 47 -24.28 -3.21 -24.00
N PHE A 48 -23.96 -3.81 -25.16
CA PHE A 48 -23.28 -5.11 -25.23
C PHE A 48 -21.81 -5.06 -24.79
N HIS A 49 -21.05 -4.03 -25.19
CA HIS A 49 -19.66 -3.84 -24.71
C HIS A 49 -19.58 -3.53 -23.21
N SER A 50 -20.57 -2.81 -22.65
CA SER A 50 -20.69 -2.52 -21.21
C SER A 50 -20.86 -3.82 -20.40
N ALA A 51 -21.75 -4.71 -20.86
CA ALA A 51 -22.03 -5.98 -20.20
C ALA A 51 -20.83 -6.95 -20.22
N LEU A 52 -20.04 -6.95 -21.30
CA LEU A 52 -18.83 -7.77 -21.43
C LEU A 52 -17.66 -7.26 -20.56
N SER A 53 -17.63 -5.96 -20.27
CA SER A 53 -16.56 -5.35 -19.47
C SER A 53 -16.88 -5.31 -17.96
N GLY A 54 -18.06 -5.76 -17.54
CA GLY A 54 -18.54 -5.61 -16.16
C GLY A 54 -18.66 -4.14 -15.71
N ARG A 55 -18.71 -3.20 -16.66
CA ARG A 55 -18.80 -1.75 -16.42
C ARG A 55 -20.23 -1.28 -16.61
N PHE A 56 -20.64 -0.32 -15.81
CA PHE A 56 -21.94 0.31 -15.94
C PHE A 56 -21.99 1.20 -17.19
N SER A 57 -23.20 1.45 -17.71
CA SER A 57 -23.36 2.43 -18.78
C SER A 57 -23.02 3.83 -18.26
N PRO A 58 -22.50 4.75 -19.08
CA PRO A 58 -22.11 6.08 -18.61
C PRO A 58 -23.24 6.82 -17.87
N THR A 59 -24.49 6.67 -18.32
CA THR A 59 -25.66 7.25 -17.65
C THR A 59 -25.91 6.64 -16.27
N SER A 60 -25.71 5.33 -16.11
CA SER A 60 -25.81 4.66 -14.81
C SER A 60 -24.68 5.10 -13.88
N GLU A 61 -23.46 5.23 -14.40
CA GLU A 61 -22.31 5.72 -13.64
C GLU A 61 -22.56 7.13 -13.09
N THR A 62 -23.07 8.05 -13.92
CA THR A 62 -23.41 9.41 -13.47
C THR A 62 -24.42 9.40 -12.33
N ARG A 63 -25.44 8.51 -12.39
CA ARG A 63 -26.42 8.36 -11.31
C ARG A 63 -25.78 7.84 -10.02
N MET A 64 -24.90 6.84 -10.11
CA MET A 64 -24.18 6.29 -8.95
C MET A 64 -23.25 7.33 -8.31
N VAL A 65 -22.52 8.08 -9.14
CA VAL A 65 -21.68 9.19 -8.68
C VAL A 65 -22.51 10.29 -8.03
N SER A 66 -23.67 10.64 -8.58
CA SER A 66 -24.60 11.60 -7.97
C SER A 66 -25.07 11.12 -6.59
N ALA A 67 -25.53 9.87 -6.48
CA ALA A 67 -25.97 9.29 -5.22
C ALA A 67 -24.84 9.26 -4.16
N SER A 68 -23.63 8.89 -4.58
CA SER A 68 -22.44 8.94 -3.73
C SER A 68 -22.11 10.37 -3.28
N ASN A 69 -22.25 11.35 -4.17
CA ASN A 69 -22.03 12.77 -3.86
C ASN A 69 -23.06 13.33 -2.88
N GLU A 70 -24.31 12.88 -2.93
CA GLU A 70 -25.33 13.24 -1.93
C GLU A 70 -24.96 12.72 -0.54
N LEU A 71 -24.52 11.45 -0.43
CA LEU A 71 -24.03 10.89 0.82
C LEU A 71 -22.75 11.60 1.29
N LYS A 72 -21.84 11.96 0.39
CA LYS A 72 -20.66 12.77 0.69
C LYS A 72 -21.04 14.14 1.26
N ALA A 73 -22.06 14.79 0.70
CA ALA A 73 -22.56 16.06 1.20
C ALA A 73 -23.15 15.91 2.62
N GLN A 74 -23.94 14.86 2.86
CA GLN A 74 -24.41 14.52 4.20
C GLN A 74 -23.24 14.31 5.16
N ALA A 75 -22.25 13.49 4.80
CA ALA A 75 -21.07 13.25 5.62
C ALA A 75 -20.26 14.52 5.91
N ASN A 76 -20.16 15.44 4.95
CA ASN A 76 -19.54 16.75 5.17
C ASN A 76 -20.29 17.57 6.24
N THR A 77 -21.62 17.50 6.31
CA THR A 77 -22.38 18.15 7.40
C THR A 77 -22.09 17.49 8.75
N LEU A 78 -21.93 16.15 8.80
CA LEU A 78 -21.56 15.42 10.02
C LEU A 78 -20.13 15.76 10.46
N PHE A 79 -19.23 15.95 9.50
CA PHE A 79 -17.86 16.40 9.74
C PHE A 79 -17.83 17.83 10.32
N ALA A 80 -18.66 18.73 9.78
CA ALA A 80 -18.74 20.11 10.27
C ALA A 80 -19.27 20.20 11.72
N ARG A 81 -20.16 19.29 12.14
CA ARG A 81 -20.60 19.16 13.55
C ARG A 81 -19.62 18.39 14.44
N ALA A 82 -18.42 18.06 13.95
CA ALA A 82 -17.40 17.27 14.63
C ALA A 82 -17.82 15.84 15.03
N ASP A 83 -18.87 15.29 14.40
CA ASP A 83 -19.22 13.88 14.58
C ASP A 83 -18.52 13.03 13.52
N TYR A 84 -17.27 12.70 13.81
CA TYR A 84 -16.39 12.01 12.87
C TYR A 84 -16.77 10.55 12.68
N VAL A 85 -17.29 9.86 13.70
CA VAL A 85 -17.65 8.44 13.61
C VAL A 85 -18.84 8.24 12.68
N SER A 86 -19.90 9.04 12.84
CA SER A 86 -21.05 9.00 11.94
C SER A 86 -20.67 9.47 10.53
N ALA A 87 -19.76 10.45 10.41
CA ALA A 87 -19.24 10.89 9.13
C ALA A 87 -18.52 9.76 8.38
N ILE A 88 -17.63 9.01 9.05
CA ILE A 88 -16.93 7.85 8.48
C ILE A 88 -17.94 6.83 7.96
N SER A 89 -18.92 6.42 8.78
CA SER A 89 -19.95 5.47 8.36
C SER A 89 -20.72 5.95 7.12
N THR A 90 -20.99 7.25 7.03
CA THR A 90 -21.71 7.83 5.88
C THR A 90 -20.81 7.88 4.63
N TYR A 91 -19.51 8.14 4.78
CA TYR A 91 -18.56 8.03 3.67
C TYR A 91 -18.36 6.58 3.20
N ASP A 92 -18.35 5.61 4.11
CA ASP A 92 -18.29 4.18 3.74
C ASP A 92 -19.51 3.76 2.92
N ARG A 93 -20.69 4.23 3.31
CA ARG A 93 -21.91 4.06 2.51
C ARG A 93 -21.75 4.72 1.13
N ALA A 94 -21.19 5.92 1.05
CA ALA A 94 -20.93 6.59 -0.22
C ALA A 94 -19.93 5.80 -1.11
N MET A 95 -18.93 5.14 -0.52
CA MET A 95 -18.00 4.28 -1.26
C MET A 95 -18.66 2.99 -1.77
N ALA A 96 -19.60 2.43 -1.00
CA ALA A 96 -20.33 1.22 -1.39
C ALA A 96 -21.23 1.42 -2.62
N GLU A 97 -21.72 2.65 -2.84
CA GLU A 97 -22.48 3.03 -4.04
C GLU A 97 -21.61 3.12 -5.31
N LEU A 98 -20.29 3.23 -5.17
CA LEU A 98 -19.39 3.44 -6.31
C LEU A 98 -18.82 2.12 -6.85
N PRO A 99 -18.69 1.97 -8.18
CA PRO A 99 -17.96 0.85 -8.76
C PRO A 99 -16.46 0.93 -8.41
N ARG A 100 -15.82 -0.22 -8.14
CA ARG A 100 -14.39 -0.30 -7.74
C ARG A 100 -13.38 0.21 -8.77
N TYR A 101 -13.79 0.48 -10.00
CA TYR A 101 -12.92 1.01 -11.04
C TYR A 101 -12.93 2.54 -11.11
N LEU A 102 -13.75 3.21 -10.29
CA LEU A 102 -13.86 4.67 -10.28
C LEU A 102 -12.89 5.26 -9.24
N ASP A 103 -11.61 5.14 -9.54
CA ASP A 103 -10.51 5.33 -8.60
C ASP A 103 -10.39 6.77 -8.08
N TYR A 104 -10.67 7.77 -8.91
CA TYR A 104 -10.67 9.17 -8.49
C TYR A 104 -11.73 9.47 -7.42
N GLU A 105 -12.99 9.08 -7.65
CA GLU A 105 -14.08 9.35 -6.69
C GLU A 105 -13.87 8.60 -5.38
N MET A 106 -13.40 7.34 -5.45
CA MET A 106 -13.01 6.58 -4.26
C MET A 106 -11.87 7.26 -3.50
N ALA A 107 -10.86 7.78 -4.19
CA ALA A 107 -9.75 8.49 -3.55
C ALA A 107 -10.20 9.76 -2.84
N VAL A 108 -11.16 10.50 -3.40
CA VAL A 108 -11.77 11.68 -2.73
C VAL A 108 -12.41 11.28 -1.41
N LEU A 109 -13.22 10.21 -1.41
CA LEU A 109 -13.90 9.72 -0.20
C LEU A 109 -12.90 9.21 0.84
N ARG A 110 -11.92 8.39 0.43
CA ARG A 110 -10.83 7.90 1.30
C ARG A 110 -10.04 9.04 1.93
N SER A 111 -9.79 10.11 1.16
CA SER A 111 -9.13 11.31 1.67
C SER A 111 -9.92 11.97 2.81
N ASN A 112 -11.24 12.05 2.68
CA ASN A 112 -12.10 12.63 3.72
C ASN A 112 -12.23 11.72 4.94
N ILE A 113 -12.31 10.40 4.75
CA ILE A 113 -12.26 9.40 5.83
C ILE A 113 -10.96 9.52 6.62
N ALA A 114 -9.81 9.62 5.94
CA ALA A 114 -8.52 9.86 6.59
C ALA A 114 -8.50 11.17 7.39
N ALA A 115 -9.17 12.22 6.92
CA ALA A 115 -9.32 13.46 7.69
C ALA A 115 -10.12 13.26 8.98
N CYS A 116 -11.13 12.39 8.97
CA CYS A 116 -11.90 12.02 10.17
C CYS A 116 -11.02 11.23 11.15
N HIS A 117 -10.29 10.22 10.68
CA HIS A 117 -9.38 9.44 11.52
C HIS A 117 -8.28 10.29 12.15
N LEU A 118 -7.74 11.28 11.42
CA LEU A 118 -6.80 12.26 11.96
C LEU A 118 -7.37 13.07 13.13
N LYS A 119 -8.68 13.37 13.11
CA LYS A 119 -9.37 14.09 14.20
C LYS A 119 -9.69 13.19 15.38
N LEU A 120 -9.86 11.89 15.13
CA LEU A 120 -10.06 10.85 16.15
C LEU A 120 -8.74 10.27 16.69
N GLU A 121 -7.59 10.75 16.21
CA GLU A 121 -6.26 10.24 16.56
C GLU A 121 -6.06 8.74 16.24
N GLN A 122 -6.83 8.23 15.27
CA GLN A 122 -6.72 6.86 14.75
C GLN A 122 -5.69 6.83 13.63
N TRP A 123 -4.42 6.94 14.01
CA TRP A 123 -3.31 7.13 13.04
C TRP A 123 -3.15 5.98 12.06
N LYS A 124 -3.38 4.73 12.49
CA LYS A 124 -3.24 3.54 11.65
C LYS A 124 -4.29 3.50 10.55
N ASP A 125 -5.56 3.62 10.93
CA ASP A 125 -6.68 3.66 9.99
C ASP A 125 -6.56 4.83 9.00
N ALA A 126 -6.05 5.97 9.47
CA ALA A 126 -5.76 7.12 8.60
C ALA A 126 -4.69 6.79 7.54
N VAL A 127 -3.61 6.11 7.91
CA VAL A 127 -2.56 5.69 6.96
C VAL A 127 -3.11 4.69 5.95
N GLU A 128 -3.86 3.68 6.38
CA GLU A 128 -4.46 2.68 5.49
C GLU A 128 -5.43 3.32 4.49
N ALA A 129 -6.31 4.21 4.95
CA ALA A 129 -7.21 4.96 4.08
C ALA A 129 -6.43 5.82 3.06
N CYS A 130 -5.34 6.46 3.50
CA CYS A 130 -4.49 7.26 2.62
C CYS A 130 -3.78 6.42 1.56
N GLU A 131 -3.18 5.29 1.94
CA GLU A 131 -2.48 4.38 1.04
C GLU A 131 -3.42 3.81 -0.03
N ALA A 132 -4.59 3.35 0.40
CA ALA A 132 -5.60 2.85 -0.51
C ALA A 132 -6.07 3.95 -1.49
N GLY A 133 -6.19 5.20 -1.04
CA GLY A 133 -6.50 6.34 -1.91
C GLY A 133 -5.39 6.61 -2.94
N LEU A 134 -4.13 6.61 -2.50
CA LEU A 134 -2.98 6.85 -3.36
C LEU A 134 -2.80 5.75 -4.41
N GLU A 135 -3.03 4.48 -4.04
CA GLU A 135 -2.98 3.35 -4.97
C GLU A 135 -4.02 3.49 -6.10
N GLY A 136 -5.23 3.95 -5.77
CA GLY A 136 -6.26 4.25 -6.77
C GLY A 136 -5.82 5.36 -7.73
N LEU A 137 -5.30 6.47 -7.19
CA LEU A 137 -4.81 7.56 -8.03
C LEU A 137 -3.60 7.16 -8.90
N GLU A 138 -2.75 6.25 -8.42
CA GLU A 138 -1.64 5.72 -9.20
C GLU A 138 -2.10 4.83 -10.37
N ARG A 139 -3.27 4.19 -10.27
CA ARG A 139 -3.89 3.48 -11.40
C ARG A 139 -4.48 4.44 -12.44
N GLU A 140 -5.07 5.55 -12.00
CA GLU A 140 -5.67 6.57 -12.89
C GLU A 140 -4.61 7.44 -13.57
N MET A 141 -3.63 7.93 -12.80
CA MET A 141 -2.56 8.79 -13.28
C MET A 141 -1.22 8.29 -12.72
N PRO A 142 -0.58 7.32 -13.39
CA PRO A 142 0.71 6.78 -12.98
C PRO A 142 1.78 7.87 -12.92
N THR A 143 2.52 7.91 -11.83
CA THR A 143 3.65 8.83 -11.59
C THR A 143 4.99 8.19 -11.90
N LYS A 144 5.10 6.87 -11.77
CA LYS A 144 6.31 6.11 -12.12
C LYS A 144 6.11 5.35 -13.43
N ARG A 145 7.06 5.46 -14.37
CA ARG A 145 7.05 4.59 -15.57
C ARG A 145 7.31 3.16 -15.11
N LYS A 146 6.37 2.24 -15.37
CA LYS A 146 6.59 0.81 -15.13
C LYS A 146 7.75 0.35 -16.03
N THR A 147 8.94 0.18 -15.47
CA THR A 147 10.03 -0.54 -16.13
C THR A 147 9.53 -1.96 -16.38
N LYS A 148 9.34 -2.32 -17.65
CA LYS A 148 8.95 -3.68 -18.03
C LYS A 148 10.16 -4.59 -17.80
N THR A 149 10.26 -5.21 -16.63
CA THR A 149 11.09 -6.41 -16.45
C THR A 149 10.49 -7.50 -17.34
N LYS A 150 11.07 -7.63 -18.53
CA LYS A 150 10.75 -8.69 -19.48
C LYS A 150 11.21 -10.00 -18.84
N SER A 151 10.29 -10.72 -18.21
CA SER A 151 10.52 -12.10 -17.79
C SER A 151 10.83 -12.92 -19.04
N THR A 152 12.10 -13.22 -19.26
CA THR A 152 12.55 -14.15 -20.30
C THR A 152 12.07 -15.54 -19.93
N THR A 153 10.93 -15.93 -20.48
CA THR A 153 10.54 -17.34 -20.65
C THR A 153 11.63 -18.05 -21.44
N THR A 154 12.40 -18.89 -20.77
CA THR A 154 13.43 -19.75 -21.36
C THR A 154 12.75 -20.84 -22.20
N SER A 155 12.49 -20.56 -23.48
CA SER A 155 12.14 -21.57 -24.47
C SER A 155 13.39 -22.34 -24.86
N LYS A 156 13.49 -23.56 -24.34
CA LYS A 156 14.50 -24.58 -24.62
C LYS A 156 14.38 -25.06 -26.07
N SER A 157 15.28 -24.62 -26.95
CA SER A 157 15.52 -25.25 -28.25
C SER A 157 16.88 -25.97 -28.25
N ARG A 158 16.92 -27.10 -28.95
CA ARG A 158 17.84 -28.22 -28.77
C ARG A 158 18.49 -28.55 -30.13
N SER A 159 19.81 -28.42 -30.24
CA SER A 159 20.65 -29.04 -31.29
C SER A 159 22.14 -28.84 -30.93
N LYS A 160 22.83 -29.82 -30.33
CA LYS A 160 23.72 -30.84 -30.95
C LYS A 160 24.73 -30.22 -31.93
N THR A 161 26.04 -30.23 -31.66
CA THR A 161 27.04 -31.24 -32.12
C THR A 161 28.38 -30.93 -31.41
N LYS A 162 28.89 -31.75 -30.49
CA LYS A 162 29.89 -32.85 -30.57
C LYS A 162 31.27 -32.47 -31.17
N LYS A 163 32.32 -32.87 -30.41
CA LYS A 163 33.78 -33.00 -30.66
C LYS A 163 34.60 -31.88 -30.02
N GLU A 164 35.76 -32.07 -29.41
CA GLU A 164 36.59 -33.22 -28.98
C GLU A 164 37.62 -32.59 -28.01
N ASN A 165 38.11 -33.33 -27.01
CA ASN A 165 39.27 -32.97 -26.16
C ASN A 165 40.49 -33.75 -26.73
N PRO A 166 41.78 -33.33 -26.58
CA PRO A 166 42.46 -33.36 -25.27
C PRO A 166 43.67 -32.41 -25.03
N LYS A 167 43.97 -32.22 -23.73
CA LYS A 167 45.28 -32.06 -23.03
C LYS A 167 46.50 -31.44 -23.75
N GLU A 168 47.12 -30.43 -23.11
CA GLU A 168 48.52 -30.46 -22.58
C GLU A 168 48.88 -29.15 -21.82
N ARG A 169 49.34 -29.25 -20.56
CA ARG A 169 50.71 -28.98 -20.01
C ARG A 169 51.11 -27.50 -19.83
N GLY A 170 51.50 -27.16 -18.59
CA GLY A 170 52.55 -26.16 -18.30
C GLY A 170 52.15 -25.02 -17.35
N GLY A 171 52.49 -25.12 -16.06
CA GLY A 171 52.73 -23.93 -15.20
C GLY A 171 54.16 -23.39 -15.39
N PRO A 172 54.72 -22.56 -14.50
CA PRO A 172 54.17 -21.88 -13.32
C PRO A 172 54.43 -20.34 -13.33
N GLY A 173 53.91 -19.57 -12.38
CA GLY A 173 54.26 -18.15 -12.26
C GLY A 173 53.56 -17.43 -11.12
N ASN A 174 54.35 -16.75 -10.30
CA ASN A 174 54.09 -16.37 -8.93
C ASN A 174 53.62 -14.91 -8.82
N ASN A 175 52.78 -14.66 -7.81
CA ASN A 175 52.80 -13.49 -6.92
C ASN A 175 52.14 -12.15 -7.31
N VAL A 176 51.74 -11.46 -6.23
CA VAL A 176 51.39 -10.04 -6.04
C VAL A 176 49.90 -9.72 -6.00
N GLY A 177 49.45 -9.42 -4.77
CA GLY A 177 48.14 -8.87 -4.47
C GLY A 177 47.99 -7.41 -4.87
N GLY A 178 46.72 -7.00 -4.96
CA GLY A 178 46.33 -5.63 -5.21
C GLY A 178 44.85 -5.49 -4.86
N LYS A 179 44.59 -5.20 -3.60
CA LYS A 179 43.30 -4.75 -3.10
C LYS A 179 43.21 -3.26 -3.43
N VAL A 180 42.29 -2.87 -4.29
CA VAL A 180 41.79 -1.49 -4.39
C VAL A 180 40.27 -1.56 -4.30
N ASN A 181 39.76 -1.45 -3.08
CA ASN A 181 38.42 -0.98 -2.83
C ASN A 181 38.60 0.47 -2.40
N SER A 182 38.22 1.40 -3.27
CA SER A 182 38.19 2.83 -2.99
C SER A 182 36.83 3.36 -3.46
N ASP A 183 36.20 4.11 -2.57
CA ASP A 183 35.21 5.17 -2.81
C ASP A 183 33.84 4.72 -3.37
N THR A 184 32.74 4.74 -2.62
CA THR A 184 32.05 5.91 -2.05
C THR A 184 31.97 7.06 -3.05
N GLU A 185 30.92 7.04 -3.87
CA GLU A 185 30.10 8.16 -4.32
C GLU A 185 28.73 7.51 -4.67
N SER A 186 27.68 7.71 -3.88
CA SER A 186 26.63 8.70 -4.13
C SER A 186 26.13 8.73 -5.58
N GLU A 187 25.33 7.75 -5.99
CA GLU A 187 24.50 7.81 -7.22
C GLU A 187 23.06 7.38 -6.92
N SER A 188 22.49 7.85 -5.82
CA SER A 188 21.07 7.57 -5.46
C SER A 188 20.14 8.77 -5.57
N ASP A 189 20.70 9.99 -5.64
CA ASP A 189 19.91 11.23 -5.65
C ASP A 189 19.72 11.82 -7.06
N GLU A 190 20.59 11.54 -8.03
CA GLU A 190 20.48 12.12 -9.39
C GLU A 190 19.47 11.39 -10.30
N GLU A 191 19.21 10.10 -10.09
CA GLU A 191 18.23 9.36 -10.89
C GLU A 191 16.79 9.79 -10.58
N ALA A 192 16.51 10.20 -9.35
CA ALA A 192 15.19 10.71 -8.95
C ALA A 192 14.89 12.12 -9.51
N GLU A 193 15.91 12.99 -9.62
CA GLU A 193 15.77 14.29 -10.27
C GLU A 193 15.64 14.16 -11.80
N SER A 194 16.41 13.26 -12.42
CA SER A 194 16.37 12.99 -13.87
C SER A 194 15.01 12.42 -14.32
N GLU A 195 14.40 11.51 -13.54
CA GLU A 195 13.10 10.91 -13.89
C GLU A 195 11.91 11.90 -13.76
N LEU A 196 12.00 12.90 -12.88
CA LEU A 196 10.95 13.92 -12.72
C LEU A 196 10.99 14.97 -13.85
N LEU A 197 12.18 15.32 -14.34
CA LEU A 197 12.35 16.23 -15.49
C LEU A 197 11.79 15.61 -16.79
N ASP A 198 11.93 14.31 -17.01
CA ASP A 198 11.43 13.61 -18.21
C ASP A 198 9.89 13.38 -18.20
N GLN A 199 9.25 13.56 -17.04
CA GLN A 199 7.80 13.52 -16.88
C GLN A 199 7.16 14.91 -17.12
N GLN A 200 7.81 15.99 -16.65
CA GLN A 200 7.40 17.37 -16.95
C GLN A 200 7.42 17.66 -18.47
N ASN A 201 8.38 17.09 -19.19
CA ASN A 201 8.51 17.25 -20.65
C ASN A 201 7.37 16.57 -21.46
N LYS A 202 6.52 15.74 -20.82
CA LYS A 202 5.33 15.15 -21.46
C LYS A 202 4.04 15.92 -21.22
N ASP A 203 3.93 16.62 -20.09
CA ASP A 203 2.78 17.49 -19.82
C ASP A 203 2.88 18.82 -20.59
N ASP A 204 4.09 19.23 -20.98
CA ASP A 204 4.37 20.35 -21.90
C ASP A 204 4.48 19.91 -23.39
N LYS A 205 4.06 18.67 -23.68
CA LYS A 205 4.09 18.15 -25.06
C LYS A 205 3.02 18.84 -25.89
N VAL A 206 3.46 19.76 -26.75
CA VAL A 206 2.62 20.42 -27.75
C VAL A 206 1.91 19.38 -28.61
N VAL A 207 0.59 19.26 -28.44
CA VAL A 207 -0.27 18.47 -29.33
C VAL A 207 -0.61 19.36 -30.51
N GLU A 208 0.09 19.16 -31.63
CA GLU A 208 -0.23 19.85 -32.88
C GLU A 208 -1.60 19.38 -33.39
N LEU A 209 -2.55 20.31 -33.49
CA LEU A 209 -3.83 20.06 -34.13
C LEU A 209 -3.62 20.04 -35.65
N PRO A 210 -4.14 19.03 -36.37
CA PRO A 210 -4.05 19.01 -37.83
C PRO A 210 -4.79 20.23 -38.39
N SER A 211 -4.10 21.00 -39.24
CA SER A 211 -4.56 22.25 -39.86
C SER A 211 -5.73 22.09 -40.86
N SER A 212 -6.33 20.90 -40.92
CA SER A 212 -7.49 20.56 -41.73
C SER A 212 -8.77 20.34 -40.91
N LEU A 213 -8.75 20.62 -39.61
CA LEU A 213 -9.95 20.56 -38.76
C LEU A 213 -10.78 21.82 -38.96
N ASP A 214 -12.11 21.66 -39.01
CA ASP A 214 -13.02 22.80 -38.99
C ASP A 214 -12.94 23.51 -37.62
N GLU A 215 -13.19 24.82 -37.58
CA GLU A 215 -13.12 25.65 -36.36
C GLU A 215 -13.95 25.05 -35.19
N GLU A 216 -15.05 24.37 -35.50
CA GLU A 216 -15.90 23.70 -34.52
C GLU A 216 -15.23 22.47 -33.89
N ASP A 217 -14.48 21.71 -34.68
CA ASP A 217 -13.78 20.50 -34.21
C ASP A 217 -12.46 20.86 -33.50
N GLU A 218 -11.79 21.93 -33.91
CA GLU A 218 -10.70 22.55 -33.14
C GLU A 218 -11.19 22.99 -31.75
N ALA A 219 -12.34 23.68 -31.67
CA ALA A 219 -12.91 24.08 -30.39
C ALA A 219 -13.28 22.87 -29.50
N LYS A 220 -13.82 21.79 -30.06
CA LYS A 220 -14.13 20.55 -29.33
C LYS A 220 -12.87 19.86 -28.79
N THR A 221 -11.81 19.81 -29.59
CA THR A 221 -10.54 19.18 -29.18
C THR A 221 -9.86 19.97 -28.07
N LEU A 222 -9.83 21.31 -28.16
CA LEU A 222 -9.34 22.19 -27.09
C LEU A 222 -10.14 22.03 -25.80
N ALA A 223 -11.47 21.96 -25.89
CA ALA A 223 -12.33 21.73 -24.72
C ALA A 223 -12.06 20.36 -24.06
N ALA A 224 -11.82 19.31 -24.85
CA ALA A 224 -11.49 17.98 -24.35
C ALA A 224 -10.11 17.95 -23.66
N LEU A 225 -9.11 18.65 -24.21
CA LEU A 225 -7.79 18.80 -23.60
C LEU A 225 -7.87 19.56 -22.27
N SER A 226 -8.60 20.69 -22.24
CA SER A 226 -8.82 21.46 -21.01
C SER A 226 -9.50 20.62 -19.91
N LEU A 227 -10.48 19.79 -20.27
CA LEU A 227 -11.14 18.88 -19.33
C LEU A 227 -10.17 17.81 -18.79
N SER A 228 -9.25 17.31 -19.63
CA SER A 228 -8.18 16.41 -19.20
C SER A 228 -7.25 17.09 -18.19
N ASP A 229 -6.86 18.33 -18.45
CA ASP A 229 -5.94 19.08 -17.58
C ASP A 229 -6.60 19.43 -16.24
N ALA A 230 -7.88 19.80 -16.26
CA ALA A 230 -8.67 19.98 -15.05
C ALA A 230 -8.71 18.69 -14.21
N ARG A 231 -8.93 17.53 -14.86
CA ARG A 231 -8.92 16.22 -14.18
C ARG A 231 -7.54 15.90 -13.60
N ARG A 232 -6.45 16.19 -14.30
CA ARG A 232 -5.07 16.02 -13.79
C ARG A 232 -4.80 16.91 -12.58
N ALA A 233 -5.24 18.17 -12.63
CA ALA A 233 -5.10 19.12 -11.52
C ALA A 233 -5.88 18.65 -10.28
N ASP A 234 -7.09 18.11 -10.48
CA ASP A 234 -7.91 17.56 -9.41
C ASP A 234 -7.29 16.31 -8.78
N ILE A 235 -6.82 15.36 -9.59
CA ILE A 235 -6.07 14.18 -9.12
C ILE A 235 -4.85 14.61 -8.30
N THR A 236 -4.09 15.59 -8.81
CA THR A 236 -2.91 16.14 -8.14
C THR A 236 -3.27 16.70 -6.77
N ARG A 237 -4.36 17.48 -6.67
CA ARG A 237 -4.83 18.06 -5.40
C ARG A 237 -5.23 16.98 -4.39
N ILE A 238 -5.90 15.91 -4.83
CA ILE A 238 -6.29 14.82 -3.93
C ILE A 238 -5.05 14.00 -3.51
N ARG A 239 -4.12 13.74 -4.41
CA ARG A 239 -2.84 13.07 -4.11
C ARG A 239 -2.06 13.83 -3.04
N VAL A 240 -1.93 15.15 -3.19
CA VAL A 240 -1.28 16.05 -2.22
C VAL A 240 -1.95 15.96 -0.85
N LYS A 241 -3.29 16.01 -0.79
CA LYS A 241 -4.03 15.85 0.48
C LYS A 241 -3.78 14.51 1.14
N LEU A 242 -3.76 13.43 0.37
CA LEU A 242 -3.51 12.07 0.88
C LEU A 242 -2.08 11.93 1.42
N LEU A 243 -1.07 12.40 0.67
CA LEU A 243 0.33 12.40 1.11
C LEU A 243 0.50 13.18 2.41
N LEU A 244 -0.05 14.40 2.49
CA LEU A 244 0.05 15.23 3.68
C LEU A 244 -0.62 14.58 4.90
N ARG A 245 -1.79 13.96 4.71
CA ARG A 245 -2.51 13.25 5.78
C ARG A 245 -1.77 12.00 6.25
N ARG A 246 -1.19 11.24 5.32
CA ARG A 246 -0.35 10.07 5.61
C ARG A 246 0.90 10.45 6.39
N ALA A 247 1.62 11.47 5.94
CA ALA A 247 2.81 12.00 6.60
C ALA A 247 2.50 12.45 8.04
N ARG A 248 1.43 13.23 8.23
CA ARG A 248 0.98 13.67 9.57
C ARG A 248 0.61 12.50 10.48
N SER A 249 -0.07 11.48 9.95
CA SER A 249 -0.46 10.30 10.71
C SER A 249 0.77 9.49 11.14
N ARG A 250 1.72 9.26 10.23
CA ARG A 250 2.97 8.55 10.52
C ARG A 250 3.84 9.29 11.55
N CYS A 251 3.89 10.63 11.50
CA CYS A 251 4.62 11.43 12.50
C CYS A 251 4.03 11.38 13.92
N LYS A 252 2.73 11.09 14.04
CA LYS A 252 1.97 11.04 15.29
C LYS A 252 1.67 9.63 15.77
N MET A 253 2.08 8.60 15.02
CA MET A 253 1.90 7.23 15.44
C MET A 253 2.63 6.99 16.78
N PRO A 254 2.01 6.26 17.72
CA PRO A 254 2.65 5.92 18.97
C PRO A 254 3.87 5.05 18.71
N GLU A 255 4.94 5.31 19.46
CA GLU A 255 6.15 4.50 19.45
C GLU A 255 5.79 3.05 19.80
N VAL A 256 5.94 2.15 18.83
CA VAL A 256 5.73 0.72 19.05
C VAL A 256 7.10 0.13 19.37
N SER A 257 7.32 -0.26 20.63
CA SER A 257 8.47 -1.11 20.96
C SER A 257 8.29 -2.42 20.21
N THR A 258 9.21 -2.71 19.29
CA THR A 258 9.21 -3.88 18.37
C THR A 258 9.01 -5.21 19.08
N PHE A 259 9.27 -5.30 20.39
CA PHE A 259 9.21 -6.54 21.15
C PHE A 259 8.15 -6.54 22.28
N ALA A 260 7.47 -5.42 22.56
CA ALA A 260 6.36 -5.42 23.53
C ALA A 260 5.21 -6.35 23.08
N SER A 261 5.06 -6.54 21.76
CA SER A 261 4.12 -7.51 21.19
C SER A 261 4.54 -8.98 21.36
N LEU A 262 5.82 -9.25 21.62
CA LEU A 262 6.36 -10.62 21.78
C LEU A 262 6.43 -11.06 23.25
N ALA A 263 6.30 -10.12 24.20
CA ALA A 263 6.43 -10.37 25.63
C ALA A 263 5.09 -10.65 26.35
N SER A 264 3.96 -10.75 25.64
CA SER A 264 2.66 -11.08 26.26
C SER A 264 2.54 -12.59 26.54
N PRO A 265 2.58 -13.07 27.80
CA PRO A 265 2.55 -14.49 28.13
C PRO A 265 1.12 -15.03 28.35
N SER A 266 0.06 -14.32 27.95
CA SER A 266 -1.32 -14.62 28.35
C SER A 266 -2.25 -15.10 27.21
N ALA A 267 -1.73 -15.82 26.21
CA ALA A 267 -2.58 -16.54 25.27
C ALA A 267 -2.85 -17.98 25.76
N PRO A 268 -4.11 -18.37 26.01
CA PRO A 268 -4.44 -19.76 26.35
C PRO A 268 -4.17 -20.70 25.15
N PRO A 269 -3.69 -21.93 25.39
CA PRO A 269 -3.36 -22.87 24.32
C PRO A 269 -4.63 -23.56 23.83
N ASN A 270 -5.48 -22.88 23.05
CA ASN A 270 -6.48 -23.50 22.17
C ASN A 270 -7.26 -22.44 21.39
N LEU A 271 -6.79 -22.09 20.20
CA LEU A 271 -7.64 -21.53 19.13
C LEU A 271 -7.13 -22.02 17.77
N ASP A 272 -8.08 -22.50 16.96
CA ASP A 272 -7.92 -23.10 15.63
C ASP A 272 -7.08 -22.26 14.64
N PRO A 273 -6.27 -22.88 13.76
CA PRO A 273 -5.39 -22.18 12.82
C PRO A 273 -6.09 -21.62 11.56
N THR A 274 -7.42 -21.53 11.50
CA THR A 274 -8.14 -21.25 10.23
C THR A 274 -8.88 -19.91 10.14
N SER A 275 -8.77 -19.01 11.13
CA SER A 275 -9.41 -17.69 11.02
C SER A 275 -8.67 -16.57 11.76
N SER A 276 -7.67 -15.96 11.10
CA SER A 276 -7.35 -14.54 11.30
C SER A 276 -6.39 -14.05 10.22
N LYS A 277 -6.98 -13.48 9.16
CA LYS A 277 -6.27 -12.69 8.16
C LYS A 277 -6.03 -11.28 8.73
N THR A 278 -5.18 -11.18 9.76
CA THR A 278 -4.72 -9.90 10.32
C THR A 278 -3.20 -9.94 10.40
N SER A 279 -2.55 -9.86 9.25
CA SER A 279 -1.15 -9.48 9.16
C SER A 279 -1.01 -7.98 9.47
N SER A 280 -1.27 -7.60 10.73
CA SER A 280 -0.86 -6.26 11.21
C SER A 280 0.65 -6.34 11.42
N GLY A 281 1.39 -6.00 10.37
CA GLY A 281 2.85 -5.89 10.45
C GLY A 281 3.20 -4.85 11.51
N THR A 282 3.95 -5.25 12.53
CA THR A 282 4.53 -4.32 13.51
C THR A 282 5.62 -3.53 12.81
N SER A 283 5.24 -2.46 12.11
CA SER A 283 6.20 -1.51 11.54
C SER A 283 6.96 -0.85 12.68
N SER A 284 8.28 -0.91 12.61
CA SER A 284 9.17 -0.20 13.52
C SER A 284 8.89 1.31 13.50
N THR A 285 9.14 2.01 14.61
CA THR A 285 8.85 3.44 14.71
C THR A 285 9.77 4.26 13.84
N TRP A 286 11.08 3.93 13.79
CA TRP A 286 11.99 4.63 12.88
C TRP A 286 11.58 4.44 11.42
N SER A 287 11.10 3.25 11.04
CA SER A 287 10.59 2.99 9.68
C SER A 287 9.36 3.84 9.36
N THR A 288 8.46 4.00 10.33
CA THR A 288 7.25 4.83 10.19
C THR A 288 7.61 6.32 10.02
N LEU A 289 8.56 6.83 10.80
CA LEU A 289 9.05 8.20 10.69
C LEU A 289 9.81 8.45 9.38
N SER A 290 10.62 7.49 8.94
CA SER A 290 11.30 7.54 7.63
C SER A 290 10.27 7.63 6.49
N ALA A 291 9.24 6.79 6.52
CA ALA A 291 8.17 6.83 5.53
C ALA A 291 7.35 8.15 5.58
N ALA A 292 7.31 8.83 6.73
CA ALA A 292 6.72 10.17 6.83
C ALA A 292 7.63 11.23 6.18
N LEU A 293 8.94 11.12 6.37
CA LEU A 293 9.93 12.00 5.73
C LEU A 293 9.83 11.88 4.20
N GLU A 294 9.76 10.66 3.67
CA GLU A 294 9.57 10.40 2.23
C GLU A 294 8.32 11.09 1.65
N ASP A 295 7.22 11.12 2.42
CA ASP A 295 6.00 11.82 1.98
C ASP A 295 6.21 13.34 1.92
N TYR A 296 6.90 13.91 2.91
CA TYR A 296 7.21 15.35 2.94
C TYR A 296 8.22 15.75 1.87
N THR A 297 9.25 14.93 1.63
CA THR A 297 10.23 15.19 0.57
C THR A 297 9.56 15.13 -0.79
N LEU A 298 8.67 14.15 -1.03
CA LEU A 298 7.91 14.05 -2.29
C LEU A 298 7.03 15.29 -2.52
N LEU A 299 6.36 15.78 -1.48
CA LEU A 299 5.54 17.00 -1.54
C LEU A 299 6.36 18.26 -1.86
N HIS A 300 7.60 18.33 -1.38
CA HIS A 300 8.49 19.47 -1.60
C HIS A 300 9.21 19.39 -2.95
N ALA A 301 9.70 18.21 -3.33
CA ALA A 301 10.49 17.98 -4.54
C ALA A 301 9.66 18.06 -5.82
N THR A 302 8.36 17.71 -5.77
CA THR A 302 7.51 17.73 -6.97
C THR A 302 6.87 19.12 -7.16
N PRO A 303 7.19 19.88 -8.23
CA PRO A 303 6.69 21.26 -8.39
C PRO A 303 5.16 21.34 -8.49
N ALA A 304 4.52 20.39 -9.17
CA ALA A 304 3.06 20.31 -9.27
C ALA A 304 2.38 20.10 -7.90
N TYR A 305 3.02 19.31 -7.01
CA TYR A 305 2.51 19.07 -5.65
C TYR A 305 2.70 20.30 -4.77
N TRP A 306 3.87 20.92 -4.86
CA TRP A 306 4.17 22.15 -4.14
C TRP A 306 3.23 23.29 -4.53
N ALA A 307 2.95 23.46 -5.83
CA ALA A 307 2.01 24.45 -6.34
C ALA A 307 0.58 24.21 -5.82
N ALA A 308 0.14 22.95 -5.73
CA ALA A 308 -1.20 22.58 -5.27
C ALA A 308 -1.38 22.64 -3.73
N LEU A 309 -0.31 22.77 -2.95
CA LEU A 309 -0.36 22.88 -1.48
C LEU A 309 -0.85 24.27 -1.01
N PRO A 310 -1.74 24.34 0.00
CA PRO A 310 -2.06 25.59 0.69
C PRO A 310 -0.84 26.21 1.40
N SER A 311 -0.79 27.54 1.50
CA SER A 311 0.33 28.26 2.12
C SER A 311 0.58 27.86 3.58
N SER A 312 -0.46 27.51 4.34
CA SER A 312 -0.33 27.00 5.71
C SER A 312 0.37 25.65 5.73
N ASP A 313 0.01 24.76 4.80
CA ASP A 313 0.56 23.40 4.75
C ASP A 313 2.00 23.41 4.26
N ARG A 314 2.37 24.31 3.33
CA ARG A 314 3.78 24.50 2.90
C ARG A 314 4.73 24.76 4.08
N LYS A 315 4.31 25.60 5.03
CA LYS A 315 5.08 25.84 6.27
C LYS A 315 5.20 24.56 7.10
N THR A 316 4.13 23.79 7.22
CA THR A 316 4.18 22.51 7.96
C THR A 316 5.13 21.50 7.33
N VAL A 317 5.19 21.44 5.99
CA VAL A 317 6.12 20.57 5.25
C VAL A 317 7.57 21.02 5.52
N GLN A 318 7.87 22.31 5.40
CA GLN A 318 9.22 22.84 5.64
C GLN A 318 9.72 22.57 7.06
N VAL A 319 8.87 22.79 8.07
CA VAL A 319 9.22 22.50 9.47
C VAL A 319 9.45 21.00 9.66
N ALA A 320 8.58 20.15 9.11
CA ALA A 320 8.73 18.70 9.22
C ALA A 320 10.04 18.18 8.58
N LEU A 321 10.47 18.76 7.47
CA LEU A 321 11.73 18.40 6.81
C LEU A 321 12.98 18.71 7.65
N VAL A 322 12.91 19.70 8.54
CA VAL A 322 14.00 20.03 9.47
C VAL A 322 13.93 19.16 10.73
N ASP A 323 12.73 18.94 11.26
CA ASP A 323 12.54 18.27 12.56
C ASP A 323 12.60 16.74 12.49
N LEU A 324 12.24 16.13 11.34
CA LEU A 324 12.15 14.67 11.22
C LEU A 324 13.51 13.95 11.17
N PRO A 325 14.53 14.40 10.41
CA PRO A 325 15.81 13.71 10.34
C PRO A 325 16.45 13.42 11.72
N PRO A 326 16.58 14.38 12.67
CA PRO A 326 17.16 14.08 13.98
C PRO A 326 16.28 13.13 14.80
N ARG A 327 14.95 13.18 14.65
CA ARG A 327 14.02 12.25 15.31
C ARG A 327 14.18 10.82 14.79
N ILE A 328 14.35 10.66 13.48
CA ILE A 328 14.56 9.35 12.85
C ILE A 328 15.87 8.74 13.36
N GLU A 329 16.94 9.52 13.40
CA GLU A 329 18.24 9.04 13.89
C GLU A 329 18.18 8.63 15.37
N ALA A 330 17.54 9.46 16.22
CA ALA A 330 17.33 9.13 17.62
C ALA A 330 16.49 7.84 17.81
N ALA A 331 15.38 7.70 17.07
CA ALA A 331 14.54 6.50 17.11
C ALA A 331 15.30 5.26 16.61
N LYS A 332 16.07 5.39 15.54
CA LYS A 332 16.91 4.32 14.99
C LYS A 332 17.94 3.85 16.01
N GLN A 333 18.70 4.76 16.62
CA GLN A 333 19.70 4.40 17.64
C GLN A 333 19.05 3.74 18.87
N ARG A 334 17.89 4.23 19.30
CA ARG A 334 17.12 3.65 20.41
C ARG A 334 16.67 2.22 20.09
N GLU A 335 16.04 1.99 18.94
CA GLU A 335 15.58 0.65 18.58
C GLU A 335 16.73 -0.33 18.34
N VAL A 336 17.82 0.12 17.70
CA VAL A 336 19.03 -0.70 17.50
C VAL A 336 19.68 -1.08 18.84
N SER A 337 19.78 -0.13 19.78
CA SER A 337 20.32 -0.42 21.11
C SER A 337 19.42 -1.35 21.93
N GLU A 338 18.09 -1.21 21.82
CA GLU A 338 17.14 -2.13 22.45
C GLU A 338 17.25 -3.55 21.87
N MET A 339 17.36 -3.67 20.55
CA MET A 339 17.56 -4.96 19.87
C MET A 339 18.90 -5.60 20.26
N MET A 340 19.98 -4.81 20.33
CA MET A 340 21.30 -5.29 20.74
C MET A 340 21.31 -5.74 22.21
N GLY A 341 20.67 -4.97 23.10
CA GLY A 341 20.53 -5.34 24.51
C GLY A 341 19.77 -6.66 24.68
N LYS A 342 18.64 -6.84 24.00
CA LYS A 342 17.85 -8.07 24.07
C LYS A 342 18.57 -9.27 23.45
N LEU A 343 19.30 -9.08 22.36
CA LEU A 343 20.14 -10.14 21.76
C LEU A 343 21.26 -10.56 22.71
N LYS A 344 21.85 -9.60 23.41
CA LYS A 344 22.84 -9.82 24.46
C LYS A 344 22.25 -10.59 25.64
N ASP A 345 21.05 -10.26 26.09
CA ASP A 345 20.35 -10.98 27.17
C ASP A 345 20.00 -12.43 26.79
N LEU A 346 19.55 -12.65 25.55
CA LEU A 346 19.31 -13.99 25.02
C LEU A 346 20.62 -14.79 24.95
N GLY A 347 21.70 -14.18 24.44
CA GLY A 347 23.04 -14.78 24.41
C GLY A 347 23.54 -15.13 25.81
N ASN A 348 23.36 -14.22 26.77
CA ASN A 348 23.68 -14.46 28.18
C ASN A 348 22.86 -15.59 28.78
N THR A 349 21.59 -15.76 28.40
CA THR A 349 20.75 -16.87 28.89
C THR A 349 21.27 -18.22 28.40
N VAL A 350 21.78 -18.29 27.16
CA VAL A 350 22.41 -19.50 26.59
C VAL A 350 23.80 -19.75 27.17
N LEU A 351 24.56 -18.69 27.48
CA LEU A 351 25.94 -18.77 27.96
C LEU A 351 26.06 -18.93 29.50
N LYS A 352 25.03 -18.55 30.26
CA LYS A 352 25.00 -18.63 31.73
C LYS A 352 25.21 -20.04 32.28
N PRO A 353 24.66 -21.14 31.70
CA PRO A 353 24.97 -22.51 32.12
C PRO A 353 26.45 -22.89 31.96
N PHE A 354 27.20 -22.16 31.13
CA PHE A 354 28.63 -22.37 30.90
C PHE A 354 29.52 -21.42 31.70
N GLY A 355 28.95 -20.60 32.60
CA GLY A 355 29.70 -19.58 33.34
C GLY A 355 30.23 -18.44 32.46
N LEU A 356 29.71 -18.30 31.24
CA LEU A 356 30.12 -17.30 30.27
C LEU A 356 29.06 -16.19 30.15
N SER A 357 29.50 -14.99 29.77
CA SER A 357 28.63 -13.88 29.41
C SER A 357 29.13 -13.24 28.13
N THR A 358 28.21 -12.70 27.34
CA THR A 358 28.52 -11.86 26.17
C THR A 358 29.38 -10.64 26.51
N ASP A 359 29.44 -10.24 27.79
CA ASP A 359 30.32 -9.15 28.28
C ASP A 359 31.80 -9.55 28.38
N MET A 360 32.10 -10.85 28.46
CA MET A 360 33.46 -11.37 28.52
C MET A 360 34.16 -11.34 27.16
N PHE A 361 33.41 -11.11 26.08
CA PHE A 361 33.92 -11.07 24.72
C PHE A 361 34.02 -9.62 24.24
N LYS A 362 35.22 -9.04 24.29
CA LYS A 362 35.51 -7.69 23.79
C LYS A 362 35.87 -7.76 22.32
N VAL A 363 35.06 -7.14 21.47
CA VAL A 363 35.35 -7.01 20.04
C VAL A 363 36.12 -5.71 19.81
N SER A 364 37.32 -5.78 19.23
CA SER A 364 38.09 -4.61 18.78
C SER A 364 38.18 -4.60 17.25
N GLN A 365 37.89 -3.46 16.64
CA GLN A 365 38.02 -3.26 15.20
C GLN A 365 39.42 -2.72 14.91
N GLY A 366 40.25 -3.52 14.21
CA GLY A 366 41.57 -3.09 13.76
C GLY A 366 41.51 -2.20 12.52
N GLU A 367 42.54 -1.38 12.33
CA GLU A 367 42.68 -0.34 11.28
C GLU A 367 42.51 -0.87 9.83
N GLY A 368 42.57 -2.19 9.62
CA GLY A 368 42.34 -2.87 8.33
C GLY A 368 40.95 -3.48 8.14
N GLY A 369 39.98 -3.16 9.00
CA GLY A 369 38.61 -3.71 8.95
C GLY A 369 38.47 -5.14 9.49
N GLY A 370 39.53 -5.68 10.13
CA GLY A 370 39.48 -6.97 10.81
C GLY A 370 38.91 -6.84 12.22
N TYR A 371 37.98 -7.74 12.59
CA TYR A 371 37.46 -7.85 13.95
C TYR A 371 38.32 -8.83 14.75
N SER A 372 38.91 -8.36 15.86
CA SER A 372 39.60 -9.22 16.83
C SER A 372 38.71 -9.41 18.06
N LEU A 373 38.47 -10.67 18.45
CA LEU A 373 37.75 -11.01 19.67
C LEU A 373 38.76 -11.32 20.78
N SER A 374 38.74 -10.50 21.83
CA SER A 374 39.51 -10.73 23.06
C SER A 374 38.59 -11.26 24.14
N PHE A 375 38.98 -12.35 24.79
CA PHE A 375 38.24 -12.92 25.91
C PHE A 375 38.84 -12.42 27.23
N ASP A 376 38.04 -11.72 28.03
CA ASP A 376 38.41 -11.25 29.36
C ASP A 376 37.86 -12.27 30.37
N GLY A 377 38.70 -13.25 30.72
CA GLY A 377 38.31 -14.34 31.62
C GLY A 377 37.98 -13.81 33.01
N GLY A 378 36.71 -13.91 33.40
CA GLY A 378 36.23 -13.60 34.75
C GLY A 378 36.88 -14.49 35.80
N GLY A 379 38.10 -14.16 36.20
CA GLY A 379 38.84 -14.83 37.25
C GLY A 379 38.23 -14.55 38.62
N LYS A 380 37.41 -15.50 39.10
CA LYS A 380 37.14 -15.65 40.54
C LYS A 380 36.90 -17.11 40.90
N GLY A 381 37.88 -17.96 40.61
CA GLY A 381 38.10 -19.18 41.37
C GLY A 381 38.91 -18.84 42.61
N SER A 382 38.24 -18.43 43.69
CA SER A 382 38.86 -18.42 45.02
C SER A 382 39.07 -19.87 45.44
N SER A 383 40.27 -20.40 45.21
CA SER A 383 40.74 -21.62 45.85
C SER A 383 40.85 -21.36 47.36
N PRO A 384 40.19 -22.13 48.24
CA PRO A 384 40.73 -22.35 49.57
C PRO A 384 41.83 -23.41 49.41
N GLU A 385 43.10 -22.98 49.44
CA GLU A 385 44.19 -23.91 49.75
C GLU A 385 44.01 -24.34 51.22
N ASP A 386 43.32 -25.46 51.42
CA ASP A 386 43.40 -26.25 52.65
C ASP A 386 44.16 -27.54 52.33
N SER A 387 45.47 -27.53 52.57
CA SER A 387 46.25 -28.74 52.80
C SER A 387 47.65 -28.39 53.31
N GLY A 388 47.95 -28.72 54.57
CA GLY A 388 49.32 -28.68 55.08
C GLY A 388 49.42 -28.79 56.60
N GLY A 389 49.35 -30.02 57.12
CA GLY A 389 49.35 -30.32 58.55
C GLY A 389 50.59 -29.86 59.32
N GLY A 390 50.34 -29.44 60.56
CA GLY A 390 51.34 -29.30 61.61
C GLY A 390 50.96 -30.16 62.81
N ARG A 391 51.43 -31.42 62.84
CA ARG A 391 51.61 -32.14 64.10
C ARG A 391 52.79 -31.50 64.82
N VAL A 392 52.55 -30.87 65.96
CA VAL A 392 53.59 -30.58 66.94
C VAL A 392 53.08 -31.03 68.30
N ASN A 393 53.81 -31.97 68.88
CA ASN A 393 53.65 -32.47 70.24
C ASN A 393 53.65 -31.31 71.24
N ARG A 394 52.83 -31.43 72.28
CA ARG A 394 53.06 -30.71 73.53
C ARG A 394 52.76 -31.62 74.70
N ASP A 395 53.84 -31.95 75.39
CA ASP A 395 53.92 -32.45 76.75
C ASP A 395 53.13 -31.54 77.72
N ASP A 396 52.27 -32.16 78.54
CA ASP A 396 52.24 -32.18 80.02
C ASP A 396 50.88 -32.70 80.52
#